data_AF-A0A966P9S9-F1
#
_entry.id   AF-A0A966P9S9-F1
#
_cell.length_a   1.000
_cell.length_b   1.000
_cell.length_c   1.000
_cell.angle_alpha   90.00
_cell.angle_beta   90.00
_cell.angle_gamma   90.00
#
_symmetry.space_group_name_H-M   'P 1'
#
loop_
_entity.id
_entity.type
_entity.pdbx_description
1 polymer ?
#
loop_
_entity_poly.entity_id
_entity_poly.type
_entity_poly.pdbx_seq_one_letter_code
_entity_poly.pdbx_strand_id
1 'polypeptide(L)'
;MKTLVHVVRHGEVENPDGILYGRQSDWHLSVRGREMAAAVAQWTTGRDIAEVIASPLERAQETAAPIAAQHKLSVRTDVRLIEAENVFEGKKFGVGASTGALLKPSAWRHLWNPWRPSWGEPYREQISRMMAAITDAYTLAQGREAICISHQLPIWILRSAIEGRSLVHDPRKRICSLASVTTVIFNAAGVIEGVEYAEPAAHLLRIKK
;
A
#
# COMPACT_ATOMS: atom_id res chain seq x y z
N MET A 1 -4.96 9.02 25.24
CA MET A 1 -4.66 7.67 24.71
C MET A 1 -4.11 7.82 23.30
N LYS A 2 -3.22 6.92 22.87
CA LYS A 2 -2.71 6.90 21.49
C LYS A 2 -3.64 6.09 20.60
N THR A 3 -3.62 6.36 19.31
CA THR A 3 -4.34 5.61 18.28
C THR A 3 -3.33 5.15 17.24
N LEU A 4 -3.38 3.88 16.85
CA LEU A 4 -2.47 3.33 15.84
C LEU A 4 -3.22 3.10 14.53
N VAL A 5 -2.69 3.62 13.43
CA VAL A 5 -3.23 3.35 12.09
C VAL A 5 -2.21 2.54 11.32
N HIS A 6 -2.52 1.26 11.09
CA HIS A 6 -1.67 0.31 10.41
C HIS A 6 -2.00 0.28 8.91
N VAL A 7 -1.10 0.82 8.09
CA VAL A 7 -1.24 0.80 6.64
C VAL A 7 -0.52 -0.42 6.08
N VAL A 8 -1.28 -1.36 5.52
CA VAL A 8 -0.82 -2.68 5.08
C VAL A 8 -0.77 -2.72 3.56
N ARG A 9 0.35 -3.19 3.00
CA ARG A 9 0.41 -3.50 1.56
C ARG A 9 -0.34 -4.80 1.31
N HIS A 10 -1.18 -4.86 0.26
CA HIS A 10 -1.82 -6.12 -0.14
C HIS A 10 -0.82 -7.29 -0.31
N GLY A 11 -1.32 -8.52 -0.15
CA GLY A 11 -0.56 -9.74 -0.37
C GLY A 11 -0.15 -9.94 -1.83
N GLU A 12 0.62 -10.98 -2.11
CA GLU A 12 1.02 -11.28 -3.49
C GLU A 12 -0.17 -11.55 -4.42
N VAL A 13 -0.13 -10.98 -5.63
CA VAL A 13 -1.10 -11.22 -6.70
C VAL A 13 -0.60 -12.31 -7.64
N GLU A 14 -1.51 -13.15 -8.15
CA GLU A 14 -1.21 -14.12 -9.20
C GLU A 14 -0.86 -13.37 -10.50
N ASN A 15 0.43 -13.32 -10.84
CA ASN A 15 0.92 -12.55 -11.97
C ASN A 15 2.09 -13.28 -12.67
N PRO A 16 1.81 -14.42 -13.34
CA PRO A 16 2.84 -15.22 -13.99
C PRO A 16 3.56 -14.47 -15.10
N ASP A 17 2.88 -13.52 -15.75
CA ASP A 17 3.39 -12.74 -16.88
C ASP A 17 4.16 -11.47 -16.50
N GLY A 18 4.22 -11.11 -15.22
CA GLY A 18 4.91 -9.90 -14.75
C GLY A 18 4.30 -8.62 -15.30
N ILE A 19 2.98 -8.56 -15.38
CA ILE A 19 2.22 -7.39 -15.84
C ILE A 19 2.20 -6.32 -14.76
N LEU A 20 2.47 -5.08 -15.14
CA LEU A 20 2.20 -3.93 -14.29
C LEU A 20 0.69 -3.64 -14.34
N TYR A 21 -0.05 -4.15 -13.37
CA TYR A 21 -1.51 -4.03 -13.37
C TYR A 21 -2.05 -2.74 -12.77
N GLY A 22 -1.29 -2.03 -11.92
CA GLY A 22 -1.70 -0.73 -11.37
C GLY A 22 -3.12 -0.72 -10.79
N ARG A 23 -4.02 0.10 -11.35
CA ARG A 23 -5.43 0.20 -10.94
C ARG A 23 -6.40 -0.76 -11.63
N GLN A 24 -5.92 -1.68 -12.47
CA GLN A 24 -6.79 -2.67 -13.13
C GLN A 24 -7.54 -3.53 -12.10
N SER A 25 -8.81 -3.80 -12.40
CA SER A 25 -9.67 -4.76 -11.72
C SER A 25 -9.29 -6.21 -12.09
N ASP A 26 -9.94 -7.18 -11.44
CA ASP A 26 -9.81 -8.62 -11.74
C ASP A 26 -8.39 -9.19 -11.46
N TRP A 27 -7.63 -8.54 -10.57
CA TRP A 27 -6.33 -9.02 -10.09
C TRP A 27 -6.44 -9.53 -8.67
N HIS A 28 -6.38 -10.85 -8.54
CA HIS A 28 -6.60 -11.60 -7.31
C HIS A 28 -5.30 -12.10 -6.66
N LEU A 29 -5.35 -12.35 -5.35
CA LEU A 29 -4.23 -12.90 -4.61
C LEU A 29 -3.86 -14.30 -5.13
N SER A 30 -2.56 -14.56 -5.20
CA SER A 30 -2.03 -15.92 -5.42
C SER A 30 -2.32 -16.81 -4.20
N VAL A 31 -2.04 -18.11 -4.31
CA VAL A 31 -2.07 -19.03 -3.15
C VAL A 31 -1.22 -18.46 -2.00
N ARG A 32 0.02 -18.07 -2.31
CA ARG A 32 0.94 -17.46 -1.36
C ARG A 32 0.44 -16.09 -0.89
N GLY A 33 -0.21 -15.31 -1.74
CA GLY A 33 -0.84 -14.04 -1.35
C GLY A 33 -1.89 -14.20 -0.27
N ARG A 34 -2.68 -15.27 -0.34
CA ARG A 34 -3.66 -15.62 0.71
C ARG A 34 -2.97 -16.04 2.01
N GLU A 35 -1.86 -16.78 1.93
CA GLU A 35 -1.04 -17.10 3.11
C GLU A 35 -0.45 -15.84 3.75
N MET A 36 0.00 -14.88 2.93
CA MET A 36 0.48 -13.57 3.41
C MET A 36 -0.63 -12.79 4.12
N ALA A 37 -1.85 -12.78 3.58
CA ALA A 37 -3.01 -12.15 4.22
C ALA A 37 -3.34 -12.80 5.57
N ALA A 38 -3.28 -14.14 5.64
CA ALA A 38 -3.45 -14.88 6.89
C ALA A 38 -2.36 -14.55 7.93
N ALA A 39 -1.09 -14.39 7.51
CA ALA A 39 0.00 -13.99 8.39
C ALA A 39 -0.20 -12.58 8.98
N VAL A 40 -0.75 -11.64 8.21
CA VAL A 40 -1.12 -10.31 8.72
C VAL A 40 -2.28 -10.42 9.71
N ALA A 41 -3.32 -11.21 9.41
CA ALA A 41 -4.42 -11.45 10.35
C ALA A 41 -3.88 -12.01 11.68
N GLN A 42 -3.01 -13.02 11.63
CA GLN A 42 -2.36 -13.58 12.82
C GLN A 42 -1.57 -12.52 13.61
N TRP A 43 -0.82 -11.65 12.92
CA TRP A 43 -0.10 -10.54 13.56
C TRP A 43 -1.01 -9.54 14.29
N THR A 44 -2.30 -9.49 13.93
CA THR A 44 -3.29 -8.68 14.65
C THR A 44 -3.89 -9.34 15.90
N THR A 45 -3.48 -10.56 16.25
CA THR A 45 -3.97 -11.25 17.46
C THR A 45 -3.61 -10.47 18.72
N GLY A 46 -4.60 -10.26 19.60
CA GLY A 46 -4.42 -9.53 20.85
C GLY A 46 -4.36 -8.01 20.70
N ARG A 47 -4.44 -7.48 19.48
CA ARG A 47 -4.57 -6.04 19.22
C ARG A 47 -6.04 -5.62 19.31
N ASP A 48 -6.26 -4.38 19.76
CA ASP A 48 -7.59 -3.81 19.88
C ASP A 48 -8.01 -3.13 18.57
N ILE A 49 -8.25 -3.93 17.52
CA ILE A 49 -8.66 -3.43 16.20
C ILE A 49 -10.12 -2.97 16.25
N ALA A 50 -10.37 -1.71 15.91
CA ALA A 50 -11.69 -1.11 15.84
C ALA A 50 -12.25 -1.04 14.41
N GLU A 51 -11.38 -0.83 13.42
CA GLU A 51 -11.79 -0.65 12.03
C GLU A 51 -10.85 -1.39 11.06
N VAL A 52 -11.43 -1.96 10.01
CA VAL A 52 -10.71 -2.50 8.85
C VAL A 52 -11.20 -1.77 7.60
N ILE A 53 -10.29 -1.04 6.97
CA ILE A 53 -10.55 -0.19 5.81
C ILE A 53 -9.68 -0.66 4.66
N ALA A 54 -10.20 -0.74 3.44
CA ALA A 54 -9.44 -1.25 2.30
C ALA A 54 -9.70 -0.45 1.03
N SER A 55 -8.67 -0.38 0.18
CA SER A 55 -8.79 0.03 -1.22
C SER A 55 -9.85 -0.82 -1.95
N PRO A 56 -10.59 -0.25 -2.92
CA PRO A 56 -11.62 -0.99 -3.67
C PRO A 56 -11.08 -2.15 -4.52
N LEU A 57 -9.78 -2.23 -4.76
CA LEU A 57 -9.18 -3.27 -5.61
C LEU A 57 -9.22 -4.64 -4.91
N GLU A 58 -9.50 -5.69 -5.68
CA GLU A 58 -9.83 -7.04 -5.22
C GLU A 58 -8.73 -7.61 -4.31
N ARG A 59 -7.47 -7.56 -4.75
CA ARG A 59 -6.31 -7.95 -3.93
C ARG A 59 -6.24 -7.29 -2.55
N ALA A 60 -6.70 -6.04 -2.41
CA ALA A 60 -6.74 -5.34 -1.13
C ALA A 60 -7.92 -5.83 -0.29
N GLN A 61 -9.09 -6.02 -0.89
CA GLN A 61 -10.27 -6.60 -0.26
C GLN A 61 -9.98 -8.03 0.25
N GLU A 62 -9.35 -8.87 -0.56
CA GLU A 62 -8.96 -10.23 -0.21
C GLU A 62 -7.90 -10.27 0.90
N THR A 63 -6.99 -9.29 0.94
CA THR A 63 -6.03 -9.16 2.05
C THR A 63 -6.73 -8.74 3.34
N ALA A 64 -7.76 -7.89 3.25
CA ALA A 64 -8.52 -7.39 4.39
C ALA A 64 -9.46 -8.45 4.99
N ALA A 65 -10.01 -9.33 4.17
CA ALA A 65 -11.01 -10.32 4.55
C ALA A 65 -10.65 -11.17 5.79
N PRO A 66 -9.48 -11.84 5.87
CA PRO A 66 -9.13 -12.65 7.03
C PRO A 66 -8.93 -11.80 8.31
N ILE A 67 -8.46 -10.56 8.17
CA ILE A 67 -8.29 -9.62 9.30
C ILE A 67 -9.66 -9.24 9.86
N ALA A 68 -10.59 -8.83 8.97
CA ALA A 68 -11.95 -8.45 9.34
C ALA A 68 -12.71 -9.62 10.00
N ALA A 69 -12.59 -10.83 9.44
CA ALA A 69 -13.20 -12.03 10.01
C ALA A 69 -12.68 -12.33 11.42
N GLN A 70 -11.37 -12.22 11.65
CA GLN A 70 -10.75 -12.48 12.96
C GLN A 70 -11.26 -11.52 14.05
N HIS A 71 -11.48 -10.25 13.70
CA HIS A 71 -11.96 -9.22 14.64
C HIS A 71 -13.48 -9.04 14.65
N LYS A 72 -14.22 -9.85 13.87
CA LYS A 72 -15.68 -9.75 13.69
C LYS A 72 -16.13 -8.36 13.21
N LEU A 73 -15.34 -7.76 12.33
CA LEU A 73 -15.59 -6.45 11.72
C LEU A 73 -15.99 -6.61 10.25
N SER A 74 -16.66 -5.60 9.71
CA SER A 74 -16.85 -5.45 8.27
C SER A 74 -15.69 -4.69 7.63
N VAL A 75 -15.36 -4.98 6.38
CA VAL A 75 -14.41 -4.17 5.60
C VAL A 75 -15.11 -2.92 5.09
N ARG A 76 -14.61 -1.74 5.47
CA ARG A 76 -15.01 -0.45 4.89
C ARG A 76 -14.19 -0.17 3.65
N THR A 77 -14.82 0.12 2.52
CA THR A 77 -14.10 0.51 1.30
C THR A 77 -13.79 2.01 1.29
N ASP A 78 -12.54 2.37 0.97
CA ASP A 78 -12.13 3.76 0.75
C ASP A 78 -11.31 3.88 -0.55
N VAL A 79 -11.84 4.65 -1.51
CA VAL A 79 -11.20 4.90 -2.80
C VAL A 79 -9.85 5.62 -2.67
N ARG A 80 -9.66 6.40 -1.60
CA ARG A 80 -8.41 7.14 -1.35
C ARG A 80 -7.23 6.23 -1.05
N LEU A 81 -7.45 4.95 -0.74
CA LEU A 81 -6.39 3.96 -0.50
C LEU A 81 -5.89 3.28 -1.79
N ILE A 82 -6.42 3.62 -2.97
CA ILE A 82 -6.07 2.99 -4.26
C ILE A 82 -4.60 3.18 -4.67
N GLU A 83 -4.09 2.31 -5.54
CA GLU A 83 -2.75 2.42 -6.13
C GLU A 83 -2.58 3.74 -6.90
N ALA A 84 -1.35 4.19 -7.14
CA ALA A 84 -1.08 5.32 -8.01
C ALA A 84 -1.50 5.01 -9.45
N GLU A 85 -1.97 6.02 -10.19
CA GLU A 85 -2.13 5.88 -11.64
C GLU A 85 -0.77 5.63 -12.29
N ASN A 86 -0.74 4.78 -13.32
CA ASN A 86 0.45 4.58 -14.12
C ASN A 86 0.12 4.39 -15.61
N VAL A 87 0.65 5.23 -16.49
CA VAL A 87 0.42 5.15 -17.96
C VAL A 87 1.04 3.91 -18.61
N PHE A 88 1.86 3.15 -17.87
CA PHE A 88 2.43 1.88 -18.32
C PHE A 88 1.62 0.67 -17.86
N GLU A 89 0.44 0.87 -17.26
CA GLU A 89 -0.50 -0.20 -16.94
C GLU A 89 -0.78 -1.11 -18.13
N GLY A 90 -0.89 -2.42 -17.87
CA GLY A 90 -1.13 -3.46 -18.88
C GLY A 90 0.11 -3.89 -19.67
N LYS A 91 1.30 -3.36 -19.36
CA LYS A 91 2.56 -3.77 -20.01
C LYS A 91 3.37 -4.70 -19.11
N LYS A 92 4.16 -5.60 -19.72
CA LYS A 92 5.18 -6.38 -19.01
C LYS A 92 6.24 -5.43 -18.44
N PHE A 93 6.46 -5.49 -17.13
CA PHE A 93 7.44 -4.63 -16.45
C PHE A 93 8.45 -5.51 -15.70
N GLY A 94 9.64 -5.69 -16.28
CA GLY A 94 10.75 -6.37 -15.63
C GLY A 94 11.50 -5.47 -14.65
N VAL A 95 12.14 -6.06 -13.64
CA VAL A 95 13.02 -5.34 -12.71
C VAL A 95 14.26 -4.88 -13.47
N GLY A 96 14.23 -3.65 -13.95
CA GLY A 96 15.30 -3.01 -14.71
C GLY A 96 14.68 -2.09 -15.75
N ALA A 97 15.13 -0.85 -15.81
CA ALA A 97 14.68 0.17 -16.77
C ALA A 97 14.93 -0.20 -18.26
N SER A 98 15.20 -1.47 -18.57
CA SER A 98 15.70 -2.01 -19.82
C SER A 98 14.75 -2.98 -20.53
N THR A 99 13.48 -3.09 -20.15
CA THR A 99 12.48 -3.82 -20.97
C THR A 99 11.53 -2.86 -21.69
N GLY A 100 11.96 -2.44 -22.88
CA GLY A 100 11.13 -2.02 -24.03
C GLY A 100 10.27 -0.75 -23.93
N ALA A 101 9.56 -0.51 -22.84
CA ALA A 101 8.55 0.56 -22.74
C ALA A 101 9.16 1.97 -22.64
N LEU A 102 10.30 2.10 -21.94
CA LEU A 102 11.04 3.37 -21.79
C LEU A 102 11.93 3.70 -23.00
N LEU A 103 12.24 2.70 -23.83
CA LEU A 103 13.02 2.86 -25.07
C LEU A 103 12.18 3.36 -26.25
N LYS A 104 10.84 3.40 -26.12
CA LYS A 104 9.97 3.92 -27.17
C LYS A 104 9.98 5.46 -27.14
N PRO A 105 10.21 6.15 -28.28
CA PRO A 105 10.17 7.62 -28.35
C PRO A 105 8.86 8.22 -27.81
N SER A 106 7.74 7.50 -27.94
CA SER A 106 6.44 7.90 -27.41
C SER A 106 6.36 7.92 -25.88
N ALA A 107 7.31 7.31 -25.16
CA ALA A 107 7.40 7.36 -23.70
C ALA A 107 8.15 8.62 -23.21
N TRP A 108 8.96 9.25 -24.06
CA TRP A 108 9.82 10.39 -23.67
C TRP A 108 9.01 11.64 -23.32
N ARG A 109 7.85 11.83 -23.96
CA ARG A 109 6.88 12.88 -23.58
C ARG A 109 6.40 12.75 -22.14
N HIS A 110 6.36 11.52 -21.61
CA HIS A 110 5.99 11.29 -20.23
C HIS A 110 7.17 11.60 -19.28
N LEU A 111 8.41 11.39 -19.72
CA LEU A 111 9.63 11.65 -18.94
C LEU A 111 10.08 13.13 -18.95
N TRP A 112 9.42 13.99 -19.72
CA TRP A 112 9.83 15.38 -19.95
C TRP A 112 9.87 16.22 -18.66
N ASN A 113 8.93 16.01 -17.74
CA ASN A 113 8.90 16.73 -16.47
C ASN A 113 9.01 15.78 -15.28
N PRO A 114 10.22 15.59 -14.72
CA PRO A 114 10.40 14.71 -13.57
C PRO A 114 9.73 15.24 -12.29
N TRP A 115 9.40 16.54 -12.23
CA TRP A 115 8.78 17.20 -11.08
C TRP A 115 7.24 17.15 -11.11
N ARG A 116 6.65 16.83 -12.26
CA ARG A 116 5.24 16.50 -12.45
C ARG A 116 5.18 15.27 -13.35
N PRO A 117 5.40 14.07 -12.77
CA PRO A 117 5.53 12.87 -13.55
C PRO A 117 4.25 12.60 -14.34
N SER A 118 4.22 12.93 -15.63
CA SER A 118 3.05 12.70 -16.50
C SER A 118 2.88 11.23 -16.89
N TRP A 119 3.60 10.34 -16.21
CA TRP A 119 3.43 8.89 -16.25
C TRP A 119 2.61 8.34 -15.08
N GLY A 120 2.17 9.16 -14.14
CA GLY A 120 1.34 8.72 -13.02
C GLY A 120 0.77 9.86 -12.16
N GLU A 121 0.20 9.50 -11.01
CA GLU A 121 -0.41 10.45 -10.07
C GLU A 121 0.66 11.35 -9.40
N PRO A 122 0.46 12.68 -9.31
CA PRO A 122 1.37 13.56 -8.59
C PRO A 122 1.49 13.18 -7.11
N TYR A 123 2.73 13.10 -6.60
CA TYR A 123 2.94 12.68 -5.21
C TYR A 123 2.22 13.55 -4.17
N ARG A 124 2.00 14.85 -4.45
CA ARG A 124 1.24 15.73 -3.55
C ARG A 124 -0.23 15.32 -3.43
N GLU A 125 -0.85 14.90 -4.53
CA GLU A 125 -2.23 14.40 -4.54
C GLU A 125 -2.32 13.05 -3.83
N GLN A 126 -1.34 12.18 -4.07
CA GLN A 126 -1.23 10.90 -3.37
C GLN A 126 -1.05 11.07 -1.86
N ILE A 127 -0.19 12.00 -1.42
CA ILE A 127 -0.03 12.36 -0.01
C ILE A 127 -1.36 12.88 0.54
N SER A 128 -2.02 13.82 -0.15
CA SER A 128 -3.27 14.42 0.31
C SER A 128 -4.36 13.38 0.54
N ARG A 129 -4.60 12.47 -0.43
CA ARG A 129 -5.64 11.43 -0.27
C ARG A 129 -5.27 10.39 0.79
N MET A 130 -4.01 9.97 0.87
CA MET A 130 -3.57 8.98 1.84
C MET A 130 -3.61 9.55 3.26
N MET A 131 -3.20 10.81 3.45
CA MET A 131 -3.33 11.53 4.72
C MET A 131 -4.80 11.62 5.14
N ALA A 132 -5.70 12.02 4.23
CA ALA A 132 -7.13 12.09 4.53
C ALA A 132 -7.69 10.71 4.94
N ALA A 133 -7.30 9.63 4.28
CA ALA A 133 -7.73 8.28 4.62
C ALA A 133 -7.24 7.85 6.02
N ILE A 134 -5.97 8.07 6.37
CA ILE A 134 -5.45 7.68 7.69
C ILE A 134 -5.95 8.58 8.82
N THR A 135 -6.26 9.85 8.54
CA THR A 135 -6.88 10.75 9.52
C THR A 135 -8.32 10.33 9.82
N ASP A 136 -9.11 9.95 8.81
CA ASP A 136 -10.45 9.42 9.04
C ASP A 136 -10.39 8.07 9.78
N ALA A 137 -9.44 7.20 9.44
CA ALA A 137 -9.20 5.95 10.18
C ALA A 137 -8.85 6.21 11.66
N TYR A 138 -8.02 7.22 11.92
CA TYR A 138 -7.74 7.70 13.28
C TYR A 138 -9.02 8.14 14.00
N THR A 139 -9.88 8.93 13.35
CA THR A 139 -11.14 9.41 13.94
C THR A 139 -12.09 8.26 14.27
N LEU A 140 -12.18 7.24 13.42
CA LEU A 140 -13.04 6.08 13.66
C LEU A 140 -12.51 5.15 14.77
N ALA A 141 -11.19 5.09 14.96
CA ALA A 141 -10.54 4.18 15.91
C ALA A 141 -9.93 4.90 17.12
N GLN A 142 -10.43 6.07 17.52
CA GLN A 142 -9.84 6.86 18.61
C GLN A 142 -9.59 6.04 19.89
N GLY A 143 -8.34 6.04 20.33
CA GLY A 143 -7.87 5.30 21.51
C GLY A 143 -7.63 3.81 21.28
N ARG A 144 -7.84 3.31 20.06
CA ARG A 144 -7.73 1.91 19.62
C ARG A 144 -6.83 1.83 18.37
N GLU A 145 -6.96 0.75 17.59
CA GLU A 145 -6.18 0.54 16.38
C GLU A 145 -7.07 0.42 15.13
N ALA A 146 -6.60 0.92 13.98
CA ALA A 146 -7.25 0.75 12.67
C ALA A 146 -6.30 0.07 11.68
N ILE A 147 -6.84 -0.77 10.79
CA ILE A 147 -6.12 -1.35 9.67
C ILE A 147 -6.57 -0.69 8.36
N CYS A 148 -5.64 -0.23 7.54
CA CYS A 148 -5.87 0.34 6.21
C CYS A 148 -5.10 -0.47 5.15
N ILE A 149 -5.79 -1.18 4.26
CA ILE A 149 -5.14 -1.99 3.21
C ILE A 149 -5.00 -1.15 1.94
N SER A 150 -3.75 -0.99 1.49
CA SER A 150 -3.36 -0.16 0.35
C SER A 150 -2.26 -0.84 -0.48
N HIS A 151 -1.52 -0.06 -1.26
CA HIS A 151 -0.58 -0.51 -2.29
C HIS A 151 0.80 0.13 -2.12
N GLN A 152 1.80 -0.41 -2.82
CA GLN A 152 3.20 -0.15 -2.50
C GLN A 152 3.57 1.34 -2.59
N LEU A 153 3.21 2.00 -3.69
CA LEU A 153 3.63 3.37 -3.95
C LEU A 153 2.93 4.38 -3.00
N PRO A 154 1.59 4.35 -2.83
CA PRO A 154 0.90 5.21 -1.87
C PRO A 154 1.42 5.07 -0.44
N ILE A 155 1.68 3.85 0.03
CA ILE A 155 2.24 3.62 1.38
C ILE A 155 3.62 4.24 1.50
N TRP A 156 4.49 4.00 0.51
CA TRP A 156 5.86 4.52 0.52
C TRP A 156 5.90 6.05 0.50
N ILE A 157 5.06 6.68 -0.32
CA ILE A 157 4.99 8.14 -0.44
C ILE A 157 4.39 8.78 0.81
N LEU A 158 3.32 8.20 1.36
CA LEU A 158 2.75 8.62 2.65
C LEU A 158 3.82 8.58 3.74
N ARG A 159 4.47 7.42 3.91
CA ARG A 159 5.53 7.24 4.90
C ARG A 159 6.67 8.24 4.71
N SER A 160 7.13 8.42 3.46
CA SER A 160 8.21 9.36 3.15
C SER A 160 7.84 10.79 3.50
N ALA A 161 6.59 11.20 3.27
CA ALA A 161 6.10 12.52 3.65
C ALA A 161 6.05 12.73 5.17
N ILE A 162 5.56 11.73 5.92
CA ILE A 162 5.51 11.78 7.39
C ILE A 162 6.92 11.84 7.99
N GLU A 163 7.86 11.05 7.47
CA GLU A 163 9.25 11.00 7.93
C GLU A 163 10.12 12.16 7.40
N GLY A 164 9.56 13.10 6.62
CA GLY A 164 10.31 14.24 6.05
C GLY A 164 11.37 13.86 5.01
N ARG A 165 11.22 12.71 4.35
CA ARG A 165 12.17 12.18 3.35
C ARG A 165 11.93 12.81 1.97
N SER A 166 12.95 12.75 1.12
CA SER A 166 12.80 13.08 -0.31
C SER A 166 11.77 12.16 -0.98
N LEU A 167 10.89 12.75 -1.78
CA LEU A 167 9.93 12.00 -2.61
C LEU A 167 10.58 11.44 -3.88
N VAL A 168 11.75 11.96 -4.28
CA VAL A 168 12.57 11.40 -5.36
C VAL A 168 13.35 10.21 -4.79
N HIS A 169 13.10 9.01 -5.32
CA HIS A 169 13.63 7.77 -4.76
C HIS A 169 13.85 6.70 -5.85
N ASP A 170 14.67 5.71 -5.54
CA ASP A 170 14.81 4.48 -6.34
C ASP A 170 13.69 3.49 -5.96
N PRO A 171 12.78 3.12 -6.88
CA PRO A 171 11.70 2.18 -6.59
C PRO A 171 12.14 0.82 -6.03
N ARG A 172 13.38 0.39 -6.33
CA ARG A 172 13.94 -0.90 -5.88
C ARG A 172 14.36 -0.89 -4.41
N LYS A 173 14.54 0.30 -3.83
CA LYS A 173 14.98 0.50 -2.44
C LYS A 173 13.82 0.80 -1.49
N ARG A 174 12.56 0.75 -1.97
CA ARG A 174 11.38 0.98 -1.12
C ARG A 174 11.30 -0.09 -0.03
N ILE A 175 11.14 0.37 1.21
CA ILE A 175 10.85 -0.49 2.37
C ILE A 175 9.33 -0.57 2.49
N CYS A 176 8.74 -1.50 1.74
CA CYS A 176 7.31 -1.80 1.70
C CYS A 176 7.12 -3.14 0.98
N SER A 177 7.50 -4.23 1.66
CA SER A 177 7.36 -5.58 1.11
C SER A 177 5.88 -6.00 1.07
N LEU A 178 5.58 -7.07 0.32
CA LEU A 178 4.20 -7.59 0.25
C LEU A 178 3.72 -7.99 1.65
N ALA A 179 2.49 -7.63 1.99
CA ALA A 179 1.94 -7.84 3.34
C ALA A 179 2.78 -7.24 4.49
N SER A 180 3.60 -6.23 4.21
CA SER A 180 4.24 -5.41 5.25
C SER A 180 3.24 -4.45 5.88
N VAL A 181 3.52 -4.06 7.13
CA VAL A 181 2.71 -3.11 7.91
C VAL A 181 3.54 -1.86 8.20
N THR A 182 3.01 -0.69 7.85
CA THR A 182 3.54 0.61 8.28
C THR A 182 2.56 1.22 9.27
N THR A 183 2.95 1.37 10.53
CA THR A 183 2.09 1.94 11.59
C THR A 183 2.34 3.42 11.72
N VAL A 184 1.30 4.24 11.64
CA VAL A 184 1.33 5.66 11.98
C VAL A 184 0.75 5.85 13.38
N ILE A 185 1.51 6.48 14.26
CA ILE A 185 1.15 6.67 15.66
C ILE A 185 0.55 8.06 15.84
N PHE A 186 -0.72 8.13 16.20
CA PHE A 186 -1.43 9.38 16.50
C PHE A 186 -1.59 9.57 18.00
N ASN A 187 -1.45 10.81 18.47
CA ASN A 187 -1.84 11.18 19.82
C ASN A 187 -3.33 11.55 19.92
N ALA A 188 -3.77 11.91 21.13
CA ALA A 188 -5.17 12.25 21.39
C ALA A 188 -5.66 13.49 20.61
N ALA A 189 -4.76 14.37 20.19
CA ALA A 189 -5.08 15.56 19.39
C ALA A 189 -5.01 15.31 17.86
N GLY A 190 -4.75 14.06 17.43
CA GLY A 190 -4.62 13.72 16.02
C GLY A 190 -3.28 14.13 15.40
N VAL A 191 -2.28 14.46 16.22
CA VAL A 191 -0.92 14.74 15.75
C VAL A 191 -0.15 13.44 15.63
N ILE A 192 0.57 13.28 14.52
CA ILE A 192 1.44 12.13 14.28
C ILE A 192 2.70 12.27 15.12
N GLU A 193 2.98 11.27 15.96
CA GLU A 193 4.15 11.22 16.84
C GLU A 193 5.26 10.29 16.32
N GLY A 194 4.95 9.40 15.38
CA GLY A 194 5.93 8.46 14.86
C GLY A 194 5.40 7.50 13.82
N VAL A 195 6.33 6.73 13.24
CA VAL A 195 6.07 5.66 12.28
C VAL A 195 6.87 4.43 12.66
N GLU A 196 6.23 3.26 12.60
CA GLU A 196 6.88 1.95 12.78
C GLU A 196 6.68 1.08 11.54
N TYR A 197 7.52 0.05 11.38
CA TYR A 197 7.46 -0.88 10.26
C TYR A 197 7.64 -2.32 10.73
N ALA A 198 6.81 -3.22 10.21
CA ALA A 198 6.86 -4.65 10.49
C ALA A 198 6.62 -5.47 9.22
N GLU A 199 7.15 -6.70 9.19
CA GLU A 199 6.99 -7.65 8.07
C GLU A 199 6.43 -9.00 8.56
N PRO A 200 5.13 -9.09 8.91
CA PRO A 200 4.52 -10.34 9.39
C PRO A 200 4.73 -11.52 8.47
N ALA A 201 4.68 -11.27 7.17
CA ALA A 201 4.81 -12.27 6.11
C ALA A 201 6.25 -12.40 5.56
N ALA A 202 7.28 -11.93 6.28
CA ALA A 202 8.67 -11.95 5.80
C ALA A 202 9.13 -13.35 5.36
N HIS A 203 8.71 -14.39 6.09
CA HIS A 203 9.02 -15.80 5.79
C HIS A 203 8.42 -16.32 4.48
N LEU A 204 7.45 -15.60 3.89
CA LEU A 204 6.82 -15.92 2.60
C LEU A 204 7.41 -15.11 1.44
N LEU A 205 8.31 -14.16 1.70
CA LEU A 205 8.91 -13.38 0.63
C LEU A 205 9.82 -14.26 -0.23
N ARG A 206 9.74 -14.11 -1.55
CA ARG A 206 10.68 -14.78 -2.46
C ARG A 206 12.09 -14.27 -2.18
N ILE A 207 13.04 -15.20 -2.00
CA ILE A 207 14.47 -14.88 -1.97
C ILE A 207 14.82 -14.28 -3.34
N LYS A 208 15.40 -13.07 -3.34
CA LYS A 208 15.94 -12.49 -4.57
C LYS A 208 17.10 -13.38 -5.01
N LYS A 209 16.94 -14.06 -6.15
CA LYS A 209 18.06 -14.70 -6.86
C LYS A 209 19.00 -13.65 -7.42
#